data_AF-A0A7C6WCY3-F1
#
_entry.id   AF-A0A7C6WCY3-F1
#
_cell.length_a   1.000
_cell.length_b   1.000
_cell.length_c   1.000
_cell.angle_alpha   90.00
_cell.angle_beta   90.00
_cell.angle_gamma   90.00
#
_symmetry.space_group_name_H-M   'P 1'
#
loop_
_entity.id
_entity.type
_entity.pdbx_description
1 polymer ?
#
loop_
_entity_poly.entity_id
_entity_poly.type
_entity_poly.pdbx_seq_one_letter_code
_entity_poly.pdbx_strand_id
1 'polypeptide(L)'
;MKDFYADLHIHLGVNWQGGPVKITASPKMTLEAILTTAKEEKGLDMVGIVDTLSPLVQEELRHLCRTGLLRKLPGGGLQYRNGITLIPGGELEVREGVHIISFFPDLESLGGFSKRVSSSITNINLSSQRVNLTLQGLVAVTAEYGGITIPAH
;
A
#
# COMPACT_ATOMS: atom_id res chain seq x y z
N MET A 1 -1.54 -5.17 -27.29
CA MET A 1 -1.60 -5.05 -25.82
C MET A 1 -0.16 -5.15 -25.32
N LYS A 2 0.24 -4.42 -24.27
CA LYS A 2 1.54 -4.62 -23.63
C LYS A 2 1.34 -5.50 -22.42
N ASP A 3 2.18 -6.50 -22.26
CA ASP A 3 2.18 -7.36 -21.09
C ASP A 3 2.96 -6.68 -19.96
N PHE A 4 2.52 -6.89 -18.73
CA PHE A 4 3.16 -6.38 -17.52
C PHE A 4 3.28 -7.51 -16.50
N TYR A 5 4.44 -7.58 -15.84
CA TYR A 5 4.64 -8.49 -14.71
C TYR A 5 4.41 -7.74 -13.40
N ALA A 6 3.55 -8.28 -12.54
CA ALA A 6 3.15 -7.61 -11.31
C ALA A 6 3.03 -8.56 -10.12
N ASP A 7 3.40 -8.04 -8.95
CA ASP A 7 3.11 -8.64 -7.64
C ASP A 7 2.36 -7.60 -6.79
N LEU A 8 1.05 -7.79 -6.63
CA LEU A 8 0.16 -6.77 -6.08
C LEU A 8 -0.10 -6.92 -4.57
N HIS A 9 0.47 -7.91 -3.90
CA HIS A 9 0.21 -8.17 -2.49
C HIS A 9 1.52 -8.30 -1.71
N ILE A 10 2.27 -7.19 -1.62
CA ILE A 10 3.54 -7.15 -0.90
C ILE A 10 3.41 -6.36 0.41
N HIS A 11 3.96 -6.95 1.46
CA HIS A 11 4.07 -6.34 2.79
C HIS A 11 5.47 -5.80 3.09
N LEU A 12 5.53 -4.73 3.88
CA LEU A 12 6.74 -4.20 4.50
C LEU A 12 7.00 -4.89 5.84
N GLY A 13 8.26 -5.13 6.15
CA GLY A 13 8.67 -5.59 7.48
C GLY A 13 8.81 -4.44 8.47
N VAL A 14 9.45 -3.35 8.03
CA VAL A 14 9.74 -2.16 8.85
C VAL A 14 9.49 -0.89 8.06
N ASN A 15 9.20 0.18 8.79
CA ASN A 15 9.13 1.53 8.23
C ASN A 15 10.53 2.18 8.20
N TRP A 16 10.65 3.31 7.52
CA TRP A 16 11.89 4.08 7.41
C TRP A 16 12.47 4.64 8.72
N GLN A 17 11.72 4.64 9.83
CA GLN A 17 12.20 5.00 11.16
C GLN A 17 12.65 3.76 11.97
N GLY A 18 12.63 2.57 11.37
CA GLY A 18 13.02 1.31 12.01
C GLY A 18 11.92 0.65 12.86
N GLY A 19 10.71 1.22 12.89
CA GLY A 19 9.57 0.61 13.58
C GLY A 19 8.96 -0.56 12.79
N PRO A 20 8.42 -1.59 13.46
CA PRO A 20 7.79 -2.73 12.76
C PRO A 20 6.51 -2.31 12.05
N VAL A 21 6.30 -2.86 10.85
CA VAL A 21 5.04 -2.73 10.08
C VAL A 21 4.30 -4.07 10.12
N LYS A 22 4.94 -5.16 9.70
CA LYS A 22 4.44 -6.53 9.88
C LYS A 22 5.39 -7.29 10.80
N ILE A 23 4.94 -7.58 12.02
CA ILE A 23 5.78 -8.14 13.10
C ILE A 23 6.45 -9.45 12.68
N THR A 24 5.78 -10.28 11.88
CA THR A 24 6.28 -11.58 11.42
C THR A 24 7.13 -11.51 10.14
N ALA A 25 7.24 -10.33 9.52
CA ALA A 25 8.02 -10.17 8.29
C ALA A 25 9.49 -9.81 8.60
N SER A 26 10.36 -10.05 7.61
CA SER A 26 11.79 -9.77 7.75
C SER A 26 12.04 -8.26 7.88
N PRO A 27 12.89 -7.80 8.82
CA PRO A 27 13.25 -6.39 8.93
C PRO A 27 14.05 -5.85 7.74
N LYS A 28 14.50 -6.73 6.84
CA LYS A 28 15.13 -6.33 5.57
C LYS A 28 14.12 -5.92 4.50
N MET A 29 12.83 -6.19 4.70
CA MET A 29 11.76 -5.82 3.78
C MET A 29 11.36 -4.34 3.96
N THR A 30 12.30 -3.45 3.66
CA THR A 30 12.03 -2.00 3.57
C THR A 30 11.39 -1.67 2.22
N LEU A 31 10.75 -0.50 2.12
CA LEU A 31 10.12 -0.06 0.87
C LEU A 31 11.12 0.01 -0.29
N GLU A 32 12.27 0.65 -0.08
CA GLU A 32 13.31 0.75 -1.10
C GLU A 32 13.91 -0.61 -1.48
N ALA A 33 14.13 -1.51 -0.51
CA ALA A 33 14.65 -2.85 -0.78
C ALA A 33 13.66 -3.64 -1.65
N ILE A 34 12.36 -3.58 -1.33
CA ILE A 34 11.32 -4.23 -2.12
C ILE A 34 11.28 -3.68 -3.55
N LEU A 35 11.26 -2.35 -3.73
CA LEU A 35 11.22 -1.74 -5.06
C LEU A 35 12.48 -2.03 -5.90
N THR A 36 13.63 -2.13 -5.23
CA THR A 36 14.91 -2.46 -5.87
C THR A 36 14.90 -3.92 -6.32
N THR A 37 14.70 -4.87 -5.40
CA THR A 37 14.67 -6.31 -5.68
C THR A 37 13.56 -6.67 -6.68
N ALA A 38 12.37 -6.09 -6.56
CA ALA A 38 11.26 -6.36 -7.48
C ALA A 38 11.62 -6.01 -8.93
N LYS A 39 12.34 -4.92 -9.16
CA LYS A 39 12.73 -4.54 -10.52
C LYS A 39 13.98 -5.26 -11.00
N GLU A 40 15.03 -5.22 -10.19
CA GLU A 40 16.39 -5.55 -10.60
C GLU A 40 16.66 -7.05 -10.55
N GLU A 41 16.03 -7.77 -9.63
CA GLU A 41 16.20 -9.22 -9.48
C GLU A 41 15.02 -10.01 -10.06
N LYS A 42 13.78 -9.51 -9.88
CA LYS A 42 12.57 -10.22 -10.31
C LYS A 42 12.02 -9.76 -11.67
N GLY A 43 12.50 -8.64 -12.20
CA GLY A 43 12.04 -8.11 -13.49
C GLY A 43 10.59 -7.62 -13.52
N LEU A 44 9.99 -7.31 -12.37
CA LEU A 44 8.61 -6.83 -12.29
C LEU A 44 8.48 -5.41 -12.85
N ASP A 45 7.31 -5.10 -13.39
CA ASP A 45 6.95 -3.76 -13.88
C ASP A 45 6.11 -3.00 -12.86
N MET A 46 5.35 -3.72 -12.04
CA MET A 46 4.46 -3.13 -11.06
C MET A 46 4.44 -3.92 -9.74
N VAL A 47 4.30 -3.20 -8.63
CA VAL A 47 4.06 -3.78 -7.32
C VAL A 47 2.92 -3.10 -6.59
N GLY A 48 2.17 -3.87 -5.81
CA GLY A 48 1.18 -3.38 -4.86
C GLY A 48 1.73 -3.49 -3.45
N ILE A 49 1.92 -2.35 -2.79
CA ILE A 49 2.35 -2.32 -1.39
C ILE A 49 1.09 -2.12 -0.54
N VAL A 50 0.74 -3.12 0.28
CA VAL A 50 -0.55 -3.16 0.98
C VAL A 50 -0.49 -2.66 2.43
N ASP A 51 0.64 -2.07 2.83
CA ASP A 51 0.84 -1.48 4.16
C ASP A 51 0.86 0.06 4.12
N THR A 52 0.44 0.66 3.00
CA THR A 52 0.52 2.12 2.80
C THR A 52 -0.55 2.91 3.54
N LEU A 53 -1.48 2.24 4.25
CA LEU A 53 -2.40 2.93 5.17
C LEU A 53 -1.68 3.53 6.37
N SER A 54 -0.52 2.96 6.74
CA SER A 54 0.32 3.45 7.83
C SER A 54 0.77 4.89 7.57
N PRO A 55 0.48 5.84 8.47
CA PRO A 55 0.95 7.21 8.36
C PRO A 55 2.47 7.33 8.16
N LEU A 56 3.25 6.47 8.80
CA LEU A 56 4.72 6.45 8.67
C LEU A 56 5.15 6.03 7.25
N VAL A 57 4.48 5.06 6.65
CA VAL A 57 4.76 4.63 5.27
C VAL A 57 4.32 5.71 4.27
N GLN A 58 3.20 6.40 4.52
CA GLN A 58 2.79 7.53 3.70
C GLN A 58 3.78 8.70 3.78
N GLU A 59 4.33 8.96 4.97
CA GLU A 59 5.35 9.98 5.15
C GLU A 59 6.61 9.66 4.33
N GLU A 60 7.06 8.41 4.36
CA GLU A 60 8.15 7.90 3.52
C GLU A 60 7.85 8.10 2.03
N LEU A 61 6.67 7.68 1.54
CA LEU A 61 6.26 7.87 0.15
C LEU A 61 6.27 9.36 -0.25
N ARG A 62 5.79 10.25 0.62
CA ARG A 62 5.83 11.71 0.39
C ARG A 62 7.26 12.24 0.41
N HIS A 63 8.13 11.71 1.26
CA HIS A 63 9.55 12.06 1.26
C HIS A 63 10.23 11.66 -0.05
N LEU A 64 10.06 10.42 -0.49
CA LEU A 64 10.62 9.92 -1.75
C LEU A 64 10.10 10.70 -2.96
N CYS A 65 8.84 11.18 -2.92
CA CYS A 65 8.33 12.09 -3.94
C CYS A 65 9.04 13.45 -3.92
N ARG A 66 9.26 14.03 -2.72
CA ARG A 66 9.95 15.33 -2.57
C ARG A 66 11.42 15.26 -3.00
N THR A 67 12.08 14.13 -2.79
CA THR A 67 13.49 13.92 -3.19
C THR A 67 13.64 13.46 -4.64
N GLY A 68 12.53 13.26 -5.37
CA GLY A 68 12.54 12.85 -6.77
C GLY A 68 12.83 11.37 -7.00
N LEU A 69 12.88 10.55 -5.95
CA LEU A 69 13.05 9.10 -6.04
C LEU A 69 11.76 8.39 -6.49
N LEU A 70 10.59 8.94 -6.12
CA LEU A 70 9.28 8.54 -6.63
C LEU A 70 8.67 9.68 -7.46
N ARG A 71 7.99 9.32 -8.54
CA ARG A 71 7.24 10.25 -9.38
C ARG A 71 5.79 9.79 -9.53
N LYS A 72 4.83 10.68 -9.27
CA LYS A 72 3.41 10.43 -9.55
C LYS A 72 3.17 10.23 -11.05
N LEU A 73 2.39 9.23 -11.40
CA LEU A 73 1.99 8.97 -12.78
C LEU A 73 0.60 9.55 -13.07
N PRO A 74 0.37 10.17 -14.26
CA PRO A 74 -0.94 10.70 -14.62
C PRO A 74 -2.08 9.66 -14.62
N GLY A 75 -1.76 8.39 -14.89
CA GLY A 75 -2.72 7.28 -14.87
C GLY A 75 -2.91 6.61 -13.51
N GLY A 76 -2.32 7.17 -12.44
CA GLY A 76 -2.30 6.57 -11.11
C GLY A 76 -1.02 5.76 -10.83
N GLY A 77 -0.67 5.66 -9.55
CA GLY A 77 0.55 5.03 -9.07
C GLY A 77 1.76 5.96 -8.99
N LEU A 78 2.86 5.41 -8.48
CA LEU A 78 4.12 6.08 -8.21
C LEU A 78 5.26 5.31 -8.86
N GLN A 79 5.96 5.90 -9.83
CA GLN A 79 7.10 5.25 -10.45
C GLN A 79 8.39 5.55 -9.68
N TYR A 80 9.10 4.51 -9.31
CA TYR A 80 10.42 4.60 -8.68
C TYR A 80 11.51 4.85 -9.70
N ARG A 81 12.67 5.39 -9.26
CA ARG A 81 13.79 5.77 -10.14
C ARG A 81 14.29 4.67 -11.08
N ASN A 82 14.12 3.40 -10.72
CA ASN A 82 14.52 2.24 -11.54
C ASN A 82 13.42 1.79 -12.54
N GLY A 83 12.30 2.51 -12.60
CA GLY A 83 11.23 2.32 -13.57
C GLY A 83 10.04 1.49 -13.10
N ILE A 84 10.12 0.80 -11.94
CA ILE A 84 8.99 0.03 -11.39
C ILE A 84 7.87 0.96 -10.90
N THR A 85 6.62 0.54 -11.09
CA THR A 85 5.44 1.29 -10.63
C THR A 85 4.91 0.69 -9.33
N LEU A 86 4.83 1.51 -8.28
CA LEU A 86 4.14 1.19 -7.04
C LEU A 86 2.67 1.63 -7.12
N ILE A 87 1.75 0.74 -6.77
CA ILE A 87 0.35 1.04 -6.51
C ILE A 87 0.13 1.01 -4.99
N PRO A 88 -0.25 2.13 -4.36
CA PRO A 88 -0.46 2.15 -2.92
C PRO A 88 -1.76 1.44 -2.57
N GLY A 89 -1.70 0.54 -1.60
CA GLY A 89 -2.86 -0.16 -1.09
C GLY A 89 -2.85 -0.38 0.42
N GLY A 90 -3.94 -0.96 0.89
CA GLY A 90 -4.20 -1.30 2.28
C GLY A 90 -4.91 -2.64 2.40
N GLU A 91 -4.28 -3.63 3.03
CA GLU A 91 -4.96 -4.85 3.43
C GLU A 91 -5.63 -4.66 4.80
N LEU A 92 -6.92 -4.97 4.87
CA LEU A 92 -7.73 -4.89 6.08
C LEU A 92 -8.57 -6.16 6.25
N GLU A 93 -8.69 -6.62 7.49
CA GLU A 93 -9.66 -7.66 7.86
C GLU A 93 -10.99 -7.00 8.25
N VAL A 94 -12.05 -7.26 7.50
CA VAL A 94 -13.39 -6.72 7.79
C VAL A 94 -14.08 -7.49 8.92
N ARG A 95 -15.24 -7.01 9.41
CA ARG A 95 -16.01 -7.64 10.50
C ARG A 95 -16.30 -9.11 10.27
N GLU A 96 -16.52 -9.48 9.02
CA GLU A 96 -16.81 -10.83 8.54
C GLU A 96 -15.59 -11.77 8.60
N GLY A 97 -14.40 -11.27 8.98
CA GLY A 97 -13.16 -12.06 9.08
C GLY A 97 -12.49 -12.33 7.74
N VAL A 98 -12.86 -11.57 6.70
CA VAL A 98 -12.29 -11.68 5.36
C VAL A 98 -11.25 -10.59 5.16
N HIS A 99 -10.12 -10.94 4.54
CA HIS A 99 -9.07 -9.97 4.19
C HIS A 99 -9.40 -9.35 2.84
N ILE A 100 -9.36 -8.02 2.78
CA ILE A 100 -9.65 -7.25 1.57
C ILE A 100 -8.51 -6.26 1.36
N ILE A 101 -8.04 -6.16 0.12
CA ILE A 101 -7.09 -5.13 -0.27
C ILE A 101 -7.84 -3.99 -0.94
N SER A 102 -7.60 -2.76 -0.48
CA SER A 102 -8.03 -1.53 -1.15
C SER A 102 -6.83 -0.86 -1.81
N PHE A 103 -6.86 -0.67 -3.13
CA PHE A 103 -5.84 0.07 -3.88
C PHE A 103 -6.33 1.48 -4.23
N PHE A 104 -5.41 2.43 -4.24
CA PHE A 104 -5.71 3.84 -4.47
C PHE A 104 -4.88 4.39 -5.64
N PRO A 105 -5.44 5.34 -6.42
CA PRO A 105 -4.75 5.91 -7.57
C PRO A 105 -3.57 6.81 -7.17
N ASP A 106 -3.66 7.48 -6.02
CA ASP A 106 -2.65 8.45 -5.58
C ASP A 106 -2.59 8.62 -4.05
N LEU A 107 -1.59 9.38 -3.60
CA LEU A 107 -1.33 9.66 -2.18
C LEU A 107 -2.38 10.57 -1.52
N GLU A 108 -3.23 11.26 -2.28
CA GLU A 108 -4.28 12.11 -1.74
C GLU A 108 -5.50 11.26 -1.38
N SER A 109 -5.94 10.43 -2.34
CA SER A 109 -6.96 9.40 -2.20
C SER A 109 -6.63 8.44 -1.05
N LEU A 110 -5.40 7.91 -1.03
CA LEU A 110 -4.89 7.06 0.05
C LEU A 110 -4.95 7.76 1.42
N GLY A 111 -4.51 9.02 1.49
CA GLY A 111 -4.47 9.78 2.74
C GLY A 111 -5.87 10.08 3.29
N GLY A 112 -6.80 10.42 2.39
CA GLY A 112 -8.22 10.61 2.74
C GLY A 112 -8.85 9.34 3.28
N PHE A 113 -8.67 8.22 2.58
CA PHE A 113 -9.15 6.91 3.00
C PHE A 113 -8.56 6.49 4.35
N SER A 114 -7.22 6.53 4.49
CA SER A 114 -6.50 6.16 5.72
C SER A 114 -7.02 6.95 6.92
N LYS A 115 -7.19 8.28 6.78
CA LYS A 115 -7.79 9.13 7.81
C LYS A 115 -9.22 8.70 8.14
N ARG A 116 -10.05 8.43 7.13
CA ARG A 116 -11.45 8.02 7.28
C ARG A 116 -11.63 6.70 8.04
N VAL A 117 -10.75 5.73 7.82
CA VAL A 117 -10.84 4.40 8.46
C VAL A 117 -10.05 4.30 9.77
N SER A 118 -9.15 5.24 10.05
CA SER A 118 -8.29 5.23 11.25
C SER A 118 -9.05 5.09 12.57
N SER A 119 -10.19 5.77 12.73
CA SER A 119 -11.02 5.67 13.94
C SER A 119 -11.67 4.30 14.13
N SER A 120 -11.63 3.44 13.11
CA SER A 120 -12.18 2.09 13.11
C SER A 120 -11.10 1.01 13.17
N ILE A 121 -9.83 1.39 13.39
CA ILE A 121 -8.66 0.51 13.46
C ILE A 121 -7.89 0.81 14.75
N THR A 122 -7.47 -0.22 15.48
CA THR A 122 -6.75 -0.04 16.76
C THR A 122 -5.35 0.55 16.57
N ASN A 123 -4.59 0.06 15.59
CA ASN A 123 -3.26 0.57 15.28
C ASN A 123 -2.99 0.56 13.77
N ILE A 124 -3.30 1.67 13.11
CA ILE A 124 -3.14 1.83 11.65
C ILE A 124 -1.68 1.74 11.18
N ASN A 125 -0.69 1.79 12.07
CA ASN A 125 0.72 1.67 11.68
C ASN A 125 1.16 0.22 11.43
N LEU A 126 0.36 -0.76 11.86
CA LEU A 126 0.64 -2.18 11.65
C LEU A 126 -0.08 -2.70 10.40
N SER A 127 0.44 -3.80 9.87
CA SER A 127 -0.08 -4.51 8.69
C SER A 127 -1.35 -5.32 9.00
N SER A 128 -2.16 -5.62 7.96
CA SER A 128 -3.31 -6.55 7.98
C SER A 128 -4.26 -6.33 9.17
N GLN A 129 -4.57 -5.06 9.48
CA GLN A 129 -5.33 -4.74 10.68
C GLN A 129 -6.82 -5.01 10.51
N ARG A 130 -7.46 -5.41 11.61
CA ARG A 130 -8.91 -5.49 11.66
C ARG A 130 -9.51 -4.09 11.62
N VAL A 131 -10.45 -3.88 10.71
CA VAL A 131 -11.26 -2.66 10.60
C VAL A 131 -12.68 -2.95 11.05
N ASN A 132 -13.24 -2.07 11.88
CA ASN A 132 -14.62 -2.20 12.36
C ASN A 132 -15.66 -1.77 11.32
N LEU A 133 -15.57 -2.31 10.10
CA LEU A 133 -16.48 -2.10 8.97
C LEU A 133 -16.95 -3.45 8.41
N THR A 134 -18.15 -3.49 7.84
CA THR A 134 -18.60 -4.62 7.03
C THR A 134 -17.91 -4.60 5.67
N LEU A 135 -17.92 -5.72 4.94
CA LEU A 135 -17.41 -5.77 3.56
C LEU A 135 -18.05 -4.69 2.68
N GLN A 136 -19.37 -4.56 2.73
CA GLN A 136 -20.11 -3.53 1.97
C GLN A 136 -19.69 -2.12 2.38
N GLY A 137 -19.48 -1.89 3.68
CA GLY A 137 -19.01 -0.60 4.20
C GLY A 137 -17.61 -0.26 3.72
N LEU A 138 -16.70 -1.24 3.70
CA LEU A 138 -15.35 -1.05 3.17
C LEU A 138 -15.39 -0.74 1.66
N VAL A 139 -16.15 -1.49 0.87
CA VAL A 139 -16.32 -1.24 -0.57
C VAL A 139 -16.84 0.17 -0.84
N ALA A 140 -17.87 0.60 -0.11
CA ALA A 140 -18.44 1.94 -0.25
C ALA A 140 -17.40 3.04 0.07
N VAL A 141 -16.72 2.93 1.21
CA VAL A 141 -15.71 3.92 1.62
C VAL A 141 -14.51 3.91 0.66
N THR A 142 -14.04 2.76 0.19
CA THR A 142 -12.95 2.70 -0.79
C THR A 142 -13.33 3.39 -2.09
N ALA A 143 -14.57 3.21 -2.58
CA ALA A 143 -15.08 3.86 -3.77
C ALA A 143 -15.22 5.39 -3.60
N GLU A 144 -15.59 5.88 -2.41
CA GLU A 144 -15.63 7.33 -2.10
C GLU A 144 -14.28 8.03 -2.30
N TYR A 145 -13.17 7.30 -2.12
CA TYR A 145 -11.81 7.79 -2.35
C TYR A 145 -11.22 7.32 -3.68
N GLY A 146 -12.06 6.93 -4.65
CA GLY A 146 -11.62 6.52 -5.98
C GLY A 146 -10.77 5.25 -6.02
N GLY A 147 -10.78 4.47 -4.94
CA GLY A 147 -10.06 3.21 -4.86
C GLY A 147 -10.87 2.03 -5.40
N ILE A 148 -10.20 0.88 -5.49
CA ILE A 148 -10.80 -0.41 -5.83
C ILE A 148 -10.56 -1.42 -4.71
N THR A 149 -11.52 -2.32 -4.49
CA THR A 149 -11.38 -3.41 -3.53
C THR A 149 -11.21 -4.75 -4.23
N ILE A 150 -10.33 -5.59 -3.68
CA ILE A 150 -10.06 -6.94 -4.17
C ILE A 150 -10.05 -7.88 -2.96
N PRO A 151 -10.79 -9.00 -2.98
CA PRO A 151 -10.66 -10.03 -1.96
C PRO A 151 -9.24 -10.57 -1.90
N ALA A 152 -8.65 -10.62 -0.71
CA ALA A 152 -7.40 -11.33 -0.50
C ALA A 152 -7.67 -12.83 -0.30
N HIS A 153 -6.70 -13.66 -0.72
CA HIS A 153 -6.58 -15.12 -0.55
C HIS A 153 -7.86 -15.92 -0.25
#